data_AF-A0A367YY92-F1
#
_entry.id   AF-A0A367YY92-F1
#
_cell.length_a   1.000
_cell.length_b   1.000
_cell.length_c   1.000
_cell.angle_alpha   90.00
_cell.angle_beta   90.00
_cell.angle_gamma   90.00
#
_symmetry.space_group_name_H-M   'P 1'
#
loop_
_entity.id
_entity.type
_entity.pdbx_description
1 polymer ?
#
loop_
_entity_poly.entity_id
_entity_poly.type
_entity_poly.pdbx_seq_one_letter_code
_entity_poly.pdbx_strand_id
1 'polypeptide(L)'
;MGPILEDLAAGRLTPAEAARRIDALKAEPVDDVQNGRPQHATHASERVWPLDGEDTGTDPTDPRPTGAADEPARPREPEDLSVPDRGSVNGVDRVSVRTVGRRVRIIGDRKVSTAAVDGPNVVRRNGDVLEITSEGELGPSFDGFSVLRPPRSLDDVRSMGLGKELVVRVNPVLAVDAEVTAGSLTTERVPWLGRIRVTAGGARMSEVAEVNDALVQAGQATLTGALRTGRSRVKVESGSLTIELDDRSNVTIRSDAQLGKVSWSGGHTGAGDEVVMGQGNARLDIGVVMGHAAVRVGTP
;
A
#
# COMPACT_ATOMS: atom_id res chain seq x y z
N MET A 1 -15.17 19.34 -37.71
CA MET A 1 -13.74 19.25 -37.31
C MET A 1 -12.76 19.19 -38.49
N GLY A 2 -13.07 18.53 -39.62
CA GLY A 2 -12.15 18.39 -40.78
C GLY A 2 -11.53 19.68 -41.37
N PRO A 3 -12.31 20.73 -41.69
CA PRO A 3 -11.76 21.88 -42.44
C PRO A 3 -10.84 22.80 -41.62
N ILE A 4 -10.97 22.83 -40.28
CA ILE A 4 -10.12 23.67 -39.41
C ILE A 4 -8.71 23.10 -39.31
N LEU A 5 -8.58 21.77 -39.32
CA LEU A 5 -7.29 21.09 -39.23
C LEU A 5 -6.53 21.14 -40.57
N GLU A 6 -7.23 21.12 -41.70
CA GLU A 6 -6.64 21.31 -43.02
C GLU A 6 -6.05 22.71 -43.21
N ASP A 7 -6.71 23.75 -42.71
CA ASP A 7 -6.19 25.12 -42.79
C ASP A 7 -5.03 25.41 -41.82
N LEU A 8 -4.96 24.70 -40.68
CA LEU A 8 -3.79 24.70 -39.80
C LEU A 8 -2.59 23.99 -40.44
N ALA A 9 -2.83 22.82 -41.06
CA ALA A 9 -1.79 22.06 -41.75
C ALA A 9 -1.25 22.81 -43.00
N ALA A 10 -2.09 23.61 -43.66
CA ALA A 10 -1.71 24.45 -44.78
C ALA A 10 -1.04 25.78 -44.35
N GLY A 11 -0.88 26.04 -43.05
CA GLY A 11 -0.27 27.27 -42.53
C GLY A 11 -1.10 28.55 -42.77
N ARG A 12 -2.36 28.41 -43.21
CA ARG A 12 -3.29 29.52 -43.43
C ARG A 12 -3.96 30.00 -42.14
N LEU A 13 -3.83 29.22 -41.07
CA LEU A 13 -4.42 29.48 -39.77
C LEU A 13 -3.37 29.31 -38.68
N THR A 14 -3.35 30.23 -37.71
CA THR A 14 -2.45 30.11 -36.57
C THR A 14 -3.03 29.13 -35.53
N PRO A 15 -2.20 28.45 -34.72
CA PRO A 15 -2.67 27.51 -33.69
C PRO A 15 -3.66 28.14 -32.68
N ALA A 16 -3.47 29.42 -32.34
CA ALA A 16 -4.35 30.16 -31.43
C ALA A 16 -5.72 30.46 -32.05
N GLU A 17 -5.79 30.69 -33.36
CA GLU A 17 -7.04 30.91 -34.09
C GLU A 17 -7.82 29.60 -34.26
N ALA A 18 -7.11 28.49 -34.50
CA ALA A 18 -7.70 27.15 -34.59
C ALA A 18 -8.34 26.72 -33.27
N ALA A 19 -7.66 26.93 -32.14
CA ALA A 19 -8.18 26.62 -30.81
C ALA A 19 -9.48 27.38 -30.51
N ARG A 20 -9.51 28.70 -30.79
CA ARG A 20 -10.72 29.53 -30.61
C ARG A 20 -11.91 29.06 -31.44
N ARG A 21 -11.70 28.59 -32.67
CA ARG A 21 -12.78 28.07 -33.52
C ARG A 21 -13.29 26.70 -33.07
N ILE A 22 -12.43 25.87 -32.50
CA ILE A 22 -12.83 24.57 -31.92
C ILE A 22 -13.67 24.79 -30.67
N ASP A 23 -13.28 25.74 -29.81
CA ASP A 23 -14.06 26.07 -28.61
C ASP A 23 -15.42 26.68 -28.96
N ALA A 24 -15.51 27.50 -30.00
CA ALA A 24 -16.78 28.06 -30.49
C ALA A 24 -17.74 26.96 -31.01
N LEU A 25 -17.22 25.96 -31.73
CA LEU A 25 -18.01 24.81 -32.19
C LEU A 25 -18.46 23.88 -31.05
N LYS A 26 -17.75 23.91 -29.92
CA LYS A 26 -18.08 23.13 -28.72
C LYS A 26 -19.07 23.87 -27.80
N ALA A 27 -19.25 25.17 -28.03
CA ALA A 27 -20.08 26.05 -27.22
C ALA A 27 -21.46 26.34 -27.84
N GLU A 28 -21.81 25.79 -29.00
CA GLU A 28 -23.20 25.81 -29.49
C GLU A 28 -24.07 24.81 -28.69
N PRO A 29 -25.10 25.27 -27.96
CA PRO A 29 -26.07 24.39 -27.34
C PRO A 29 -27.08 23.93 -28.39
N VAL A 30 -27.21 22.61 -28.52
CA VAL A 30 -28.31 21.97 -29.25
C VAL A 30 -29.53 21.98 -28.33
N ASP A 31 -30.44 22.94 -28.56
CA ASP A 31 -31.79 22.93 -28.00
C ASP A 31 -32.74 22.09 -28.88
N ASP A 32 -33.78 21.54 -28.23
CA ASP A 32 -34.99 20.86 -28.76
C ASP A 32 -34.82 19.38 -29.22
N VAL A 33 -35.55 18.35 -28.75
CA VAL A 33 -36.95 18.21 -28.26
C VAL A 33 -37.16 16.91 -27.44
N GLN A 34 -37.86 17.05 -26.30
CA GLN A 34 -38.89 16.22 -25.60
C GLN A 34 -38.89 14.66 -25.54
N ASN A 35 -39.26 14.23 -24.31
CA ASN A 35 -40.08 13.08 -23.89
C ASN A 35 -39.49 11.66 -23.79
N GLY A 36 -39.44 11.16 -22.55
CA GLY A 36 -39.49 9.72 -22.26
C GLY A 36 -38.80 9.30 -20.96
N ARG A 37 -39.50 9.36 -19.81
CA ARG A 37 -39.12 8.57 -18.63
C ARG A 37 -39.26 7.07 -18.95
N PRO A 38 -38.43 6.20 -18.36
CA PRO A 38 -38.99 5.37 -17.29
C PRO A 38 -38.07 5.19 -16.08
N GLN A 39 -38.73 5.09 -14.93
CA GLN A 39 -38.24 4.60 -13.64
C GLN A 39 -38.23 3.07 -13.66
N HIS A 40 -37.40 2.44 -12.80
CA HIS A 40 -37.48 1.09 -12.19
C HIS A 40 -36.02 0.62 -11.90
N ALA A 41 -35.65 -0.05 -10.81
CA ALA A 41 -36.42 -0.74 -9.79
C ALA A 41 -35.65 -0.77 -8.46
N THR A 42 -36.37 -0.59 -7.36
CA THR A 42 -35.96 -0.95 -6.01
C THR A 42 -36.86 -2.11 -5.61
N HIS A 43 -36.31 -3.30 -5.39
CA HIS A 43 -37.07 -4.41 -4.82
C HIS A 43 -36.40 -4.87 -3.52
N ALA A 44 -37.04 -4.46 -2.43
CA ALA A 44 -37.06 -5.19 -1.18
C ALA A 44 -37.66 -6.57 -1.40
N SER A 45 -37.14 -7.59 -0.71
CA SER A 45 -37.81 -8.87 -0.54
C SER A 45 -37.89 -9.19 0.95
N GLU A 46 -39.12 -9.09 1.47
CA GLU A 46 -39.56 -9.74 2.71
C GLU A 46 -39.59 -11.26 2.51
N ARG A 47 -39.23 -12.00 3.57
CA ARG A 47 -39.36 -13.45 3.67
C ARG A 47 -40.62 -13.77 4.48
N VAL A 48 -41.50 -14.60 3.92
CA VAL A 48 -42.61 -15.27 4.63
C VAL A 48 -42.49 -16.78 4.39
N TRP A 49 -42.72 -17.53 5.47
CA TRP A 49 -42.59 -18.98 5.69
C TRP A 49 -43.51 -19.87 4.84
N PRO A 50 -43.37 -21.21 4.96
CA PRO A 50 -44.42 -21.92 5.72
C PRO A 50 -43.89 -22.90 6.79
N LEU A 51 -44.63 -22.90 7.90
CA LEU A 51 -44.80 -24.00 8.85
C LEU A 51 -45.70 -25.07 8.22
N ASP A 52 -45.49 -26.33 8.59
CA ASP A 52 -46.43 -27.47 8.70
C ASP A 52 -45.56 -28.70 9.05
N GLY A 53 -45.78 -29.59 10.01
CA GLY A 53 -46.82 -29.82 11.01
C GLY A 53 -46.56 -31.21 11.63
N GLU A 54 -46.54 -31.26 12.96
CA GLU A 54 -46.90 -32.35 13.90
C GLU A 54 -46.97 -33.83 13.44
N ASP A 55 -46.37 -34.76 14.20
CA ASP A 55 -47.11 -35.57 15.20
C ASP A 55 -46.18 -36.44 16.09
N THR A 56 -46.75 -36.77 17.24
CA THR A 56 -46.38 -37.32 18.55
C THR A 56 -45.66 -38.68 18.67
N GLY A 57 -45.00 -38.89 19.84
CA GLY A 57 -45.03 -40.18 20.55
C GLY A 57 -43.78 -40.65 21.32
N THR A 58 -43.76 -40.39 22.64
CA THR A 58 -43.28 -41.26 23.75
C THR A 58 -41.79 -41.66 23.94
N ASP A 59 -41.29 -41.30 25.14
CA ASP A 59 -40.06 -41.66 25.90
C ASP A 59 -40.03 -43.16 26.32
N PRO A 60 -39.00 -43.76 26.99
CA PRO A 60 -37.56 -43.43 27.21
C PRO A 60 -36.58 -44.58 26.88
N THR A 61 -35.30 -44.31 26.65
CA THR A 61 -34.17 -45.11 27.22
C THR A 61 -32.80 -44.48 26.93
N ASP A 62 -32.09 -44.10 28.00
CA ASP A 62 -30.64 -43.88 28.03
C ASP A 62 -29.93 -45.23 27.79
N PRO A 63 -28.86 -45.28 26.97
CA PRO A 63 -27.56 -45.32 27.63
C PRO A 63 -26.49 -44.50 26.90
N ARG A 64 -25.73 -43.72 27.68
CA ARG A 64 -24.39 -43.24 27.32
C ARG A 64 -23.52 -44.40 26.79
N PRO A 65 -22.69 -44.09 25.78
CA PRO A 65 -21.31 -44.51 25.87
C PRO A 65 -20.37 -43.31 25.69
N THR A 66 -19.46 -43.19 26.65
CA THR A 66 -18.17 -42.54 26.52
C THR A 66 -17.44 -43.04 25.28
N GLY A 67 -17.10 -42.14 24.37
CA GLY A 67 -16.26 -42.43 23.21
C GLY A 67 -15.66 -41.15 22.68
N ALA A 68 -14.37 -40.94 22.98
CA ALA A 68 -13.56 -39.89 22.38
C ALA A 68 -13.60 -40.05 20.85
N ALA A 69 -14.24 -39.10 20.18
CA ALA A 69 -14.15 -38.95 18.74
C ALA A 69 -13.39 -37.65 18.48
N ASP A 70 -12.24 -37.78 17.82
CA ASP A 70 -11.51 -36.72 17.16
C ASP A 70 -12.51 -35.85 16.38
N GLU A 71 -12.81 -34.67 16.90
CA GLU A 71 -13.57 -33.66 16.17
C GLU A 71 -12.65 -33.17 15.05
N PRO A 72 -12.99 -33.37 13.75
CA PRO A 72 -12.13 -32.91 12.67
C PRO A 72 -12.01 -31.39 12.83
N ALA A 73 -10.78 -30.93 13.04
CA ALA A 73 -10.47 -29.53 13.22
C ALA A 73 -11.18 -28.72 12.14
N ARG A 74 -12.22 -28.00 12.55
CA ARG A 74 -12.95 -27.06 11.69
C ARG A 74 -11.89 -26.21 11.00
N PRO A 75 -11.91 -26.07 9.65
CA PRO A 75 -10.99 -25.17 8.98
C PRO A 75 -11.08 -23.84 9.72
N ARG A 76 -9.95 -23.38 10.29
CA ARG A 76 -9.88 -22.04 10.88
C ARG A 76 -10.37 -21.10 9.80
N GLU A 77 -11.57 -20.54 9.98
CA GLU A 77 -12.03 -19.41 9.18
C GLU A 77 -10.87 -18.40 9.19
N PRO A 78 -10.49 -17.85 8.03
CA PRO A 78 -9.42 -16.87 7.98
C PRO A 78 -9.78 -15.81 9.03
N GLU A 79 -8.90 -15.63 10.04
CA GLU A 79 -9.05 -14.56 11.00
C GLU A 79 -9.42 -13.32 10.19
N ASP A 80 -10.57 -12.73 10.46
CA ASP A 80 -11.01 -11.53 9.79
C ASP A 80 -9.96 -10.47 10.16
N LEU A 81 -8.95 -10.31 9.31
CA LEU A 81 -7.80 -9.44 9.52
C LEU A 81 -8.27 -8.01 9.27
N SER A 82 -9.23 -7.56 10.08
CA SER A 82 -9.51 -6.15 10.23
C SER A 82 -8.18 -5.48 10.56
N VAL A 83 -7.78 -4.54 9.72
CA VAL A 83 -6.60 -3.70 9.97
C VAL A 83 -6.73 -3.14 11.38
N PRO A 84 -5.75 -3.37 12.27
CA PRO A 84 -5.86 -2.89 13.64
C PRO A 84 -5.82 -1.36 13.64
N ASP A 85 -6.68 -0.71 14.43
CA ASP A 85 -6.65 0.75 14.57
C ASP A 85 -5.30 1.23 15.09
N ARG A 86 -4.88 2.42 14.63
CA ARG A 86 -3.65 3.07 15.10
C ARG A 86 -3.81 3.44 16.58
N GLY A 87 -2.78 3.17 17.38
CA GLY A 87 -2.81 3.45 18.82
C GLY A 87 -1.43 3.50 19.46
N SER A 88 -1.41 3.38 20.78
CA SER A 88 -0.19 3.35 21.58
C SER A 88 -0.17 2.12 22.50
N VAL A 89 1.03 1.64 22.80
CA VAL A 89 1.28 0.49 23.69
C VAL A 89 2.42 0.83 24.62
N ASN A 90 2.26 0.58 25.92
CA ASN A 90 3.26 0.92 26.95
C ASN A 90 3.73 2.40 26.91
N GLY A 91 2.85 3.31 26.47
CA GLY A 91 3.16 4.72 26.30
C GLY A 91 4.12 5.01 25.13
N VAL A 92 4.24 4.08 24.18
CA VAL A 92 4.91 4.27 22.89
C VAL A 92 3.81 4.33 21.82
N ASP A 93 3.79 5.36 20.99
CA ASP A 93 2.87 5.49 19.86
C ASP A 93 3.54 5.18 18.50
N ARG A 94 4.88 5.17 18.51
CA ARG A 94 5.70 5.12 17.30
C ARG A 94 7.02 4.39 17.47
N VAL A 95 7.41 3.65 16.44
CA VAL A 95 8.75 3.08 16.29
C VAL A 95 9.46 3.80 15.15
N SER A 96 10.66 4.34 15.41
CA SER A 96 11.47 5.04 14.41
C SER A 96 12.74 4.25 14.14
N VAL A 97 12.91 3.77 12.91
CA VAL A 97 14.05 2.93 12.51
C VAL A 97 14.99 3.73 11.60
N ARG A 98 16.23 3.97 12.02
CA ARG A 98 17.26 4.66 11.23
C ARG A 98 18.40 3.71 10.91
N THR A 99 18.67 3.51 9.62
CA THR A 99 19.73 2.62 9.16
C THR A 99 20.53 3.16 7.99
N VAL A 100 21.80 2.77 7.94
CA VAL A 100 22.71 3.08 6.84
C VAL A 100 23.39 1.79 6.40
N GLY A 101 23.49 1.55 5.09
CA GLY A 101 24.24 0.42 4.53
C GLY A 101 23.66 -0.95 4.86
N ARG A 102 22.40 -1.06 5.28
CA ARG A 102 21.78 -2.32 5.76
C ARG A 102 20.46 -2.64 5.07
N ARG A 103 20.14 -3.93 5.06
CA ARG A 103 18.78 -4.42 4.76
C ARG A 103 17.96 -4.41 6.05
N VAL A 104 16.76 -3.85 5.97
CA VAL A 104 15.82 -3.72 7.07
C VAL A 104 14.52 -4.42 6.71
N ARG A 105 14.07 -5.30 7.59
CA ARG A 105 12.76 -5.95 7.48
C ARG A 105 11.95 -5.67 8.73
N ILE A 106 10.85 -4.94 8.55
CA ILE A 106 9.91 -4.58 9.61
C ILE A 106 8.66 -5.44 9.46
N ILE A 107 8.28 -6.14 10.52
CA ILE A 107 7.17 -7.09 10.50
C ILE A 107 6.18 -6.70 11.59
N GLY A 108 4.93 -6.47 11.23
CA GLY A 108 3.84 -6.35 12.20
C GLY A 108 3.56 -7.69 12.87
N ASP A 109 3.65 -7.71 14.20
CA ASP A 109 3.44 -8.91 15.01
C ASP A 109 2.67 -8.55 16.28
N ARG A 110 1.37 -8.92 16.33
CA ARG A 110 0.50 -8.67 17.50
C ARG A 110 1.00 -9.36 18.77
N LYS A 111 1.89 -10.36 18.65
CA LYS A 111 2.49 -11.05 19.81
C LYS A 111 3.57 -10.22 20.49
N VAL A 112 4.08 -9.18 19.84
CA VAL A 112 5.09 -8.28 20.41
C VAL A 112 4.39 -7.11 21.09
N SER A 113 4.77 -6.83 22.34
CA SER A 113 4.15 -5.77 23.13
C SER A 113 4.42 -4.37 22.53
N THR A 114 5.67 -4.07 22.18
CA THR A 114 6.07 -2.81 21.54
C THR A 114 6.92 -3.06 20.29
N ALA A 115 8.18 -3.48 20.46
CA ALA A 115 9.04 -3.91 19.38
C ALA A 115 10.08 -4.94 19.87
N ALA A 116 10.53 -5.81 18.97
CA ALA A 116 11.62 -6.75 19.18
C ALA A 116 12.57 -6.66 17.99
N VAL A 117 13.87 -6.61 18.24
CA VAL A 117 14.88 -6.33 17.22
C VAL A 117 15.93 -7.45 17.20
N ASP A 118 16.20 -8.00 16.03
CA ASP A 118 17.31 -8.92 15.75
C ASP A 118 18.26 -8.28 14.73
N GLY A 119 19.56 -8.50 14.92
CA GLY A 119 20.65 -7.84 14.18
C GLY A 119 21.32 -6.74 15.02
N PRO A 120 22.47 -6.19 14.57
CA PRO A 120 23.19 -5.18 15.33
C PRO A 120 22.37 -3.89 15.41
N ASN A 121 22.06 -3.43 16.62
CA ASN A 121 21.20 -2.28 16.83
C ASN A 121 21.49 -1.55 18.14
N VAL A 122 21.08 -0.30 18.20
CA VAL A 122 20.98 0.48 19.43
C VAL A 122 19.53 0.93 19.54
N VAL A 123 18.88 0.57 20.64
CA VAL A 123 17.51 1.00 20.95
C VAL A 123 17.54 2.07 22.02
N ARG A 124 16.83 3.18 21.78
CA ARG A 124 16.57 4.23 22.76
C ARG A 124 15.09 4.54 22.80
N ARG A 125 14.57 4.82 24.00
CA ARG A 125 13.23 5.37 24.17
C ARG A 125 13.34 6.87 24.38
N ASN A 126 12.58 7.63 23.60
CA ASN A 126 12.48 9.07 23.68
C ASN A 126 11.00 9.46 23.77
N GLY A 127 10.51 9.61 25.00
CA GLY A 127 9.09 9.84 25.25
C GLY A 127 8.20 8.69 24.75
N ASP A 128 7.36 9.01 23.77
CA ASP A 128 6.43 8.12 23.08
C ASP A 128 7.03 7.45 21.83
N VAL A 129 8.26 7.78 21.46
CA VAL A 129 8.96 7.17 20.34
C VAL A 129 10.00 6.16 20.82
N LEU A 130 9.98 4.96 20.22
CA LEU A 130 11.06 3.98 20.33
C LEU A 130 11.98 4.10 19.11
N GLU A 131 13.18 4.64 19.32
CA GLU A 131 14.20 4.84 18.29
C GLU A 131 15.11 3.61 18.20
N ILE A 132 15.29 3.08 16.98
CA ILE A 132 16.14 1.94 16.67
C ILE A 132 17.14 2.39 15.61
N THR A 133 18.42 2.42 15.97
CA THR A 133 19.50 2.83 15.05
C THR A 133 20.39 1.64 14.72
N SER A 134 20.79 1.52 13.46
CA SER A 134 21.63 0.41 12.99
C SER A 134 22.54 0.86 11.84
N GLU A 135 23.85 0.88 12.08
CA GLU A 135 24.85 1.29 11.09
C GLU A 135 25.57 0.09 10.50
N GLY A 136 25.40 -0.15 9.19
CA GLY A 136 26.16 -1.14 8.43
C GLY A 136 27.48 -0.60 7.93
N GLU A 137 28.43 -1.50 7.71
CA GLU A 137 29.70 -1.18 7.09
C GLU A 137 29.51 -1.15 5.57
N LEU A 138 29.70 0.03 4.96
CA LEU A 138 29.76 0.21 3.51
C LEU A 138 31.19 -0.04 3.05
N GLY A 139 31.50 -1.27 2.61
CA GLY A 139 32.85 -1.66 2.16
C GLY A 139 33.21 -3.08 2.58
N PRO A 140 34.39 -3.62 2.17
CA PRO A 140 34.88 -4.88 2.72
C PRO A 140 35.00 -4.72 4.24
N SER A 141 34.25 -5.51 4.99
CA SER A 141 34.23 -5.43 6.44
C SER A 141 35.64 -5.60 6.99
N PHE A 142 36.18 -4.56 7.63
CA PHE A 142 37.54 -4.56 8.18
C PHE A 142 37.61 -5.19 9.58
N ASP A 143 36.50 -5.70 10.12
CA ASP A 143 36.44 -6.38 11.42
C ASP A 143 37.06 -7.80 11.43
N GLY A 144 37.99 -8.07 10.51
CA GLY A 144 38.73 -9.32 10.52
C GLY A 144 39.55 -9.54 9.28
N PHE A 145 40.83 -9.15 9.34
CA PHE A 145 41.87 -9.96 8.71
C PHE A 145 41.87 -11.36 9.35
N SER A 146 40.88 -12.18 9.03
CA SER A 146 40.92 -13.62 9.28
C SER A 146 41.29 -14.29 7.99
N VAL A 147 42.60 -14.51 7.88
CA VAL A 147 43.23 -15.52 7.05
C VAL A 147 42.32 -16.76 6.94
N LEU A 148 41.86 -17.03 5.72
CA LEU A 148 41.56 -18.38 5.24
C LEU A 148 40.46 -19.15 6.01
N ARG A 149 39.19 -18.73 5.87
CA ARG A 149 38.03 -19.62 6.13
C ARG A 149 37.10 -19.69 4.92
N PRO A 150 36.97 -20.85 4.24
CA PRO A 150 36.05 -20.97 3.12
C PRO A 150 34.60 -20.79 3.59
N PRO A 151 33.76 -20.06 2.83
CA PRO A 151 32.39 -19.73 3.22
C PRO A 151 31.56 -21.01 3.37
N ARG A 152 30.85 -21.14 4.50
CA ARG A 152 30.01 -22.33 4.80
C ARG A 152 28.52 -22.06 4.61
N SER A 153 28.10 -20.82 4.31
CA SER A 153 26.69 -20.47 4.13
C SER A 153 26.47 -19.37 3.09
N LEU A 154 25.28 -19.35 2.47
CA LEU A 154 24.84 -18.30 1.54
C LEU A 154 24.63 -16.94 2.25
N ASP A 155 24.44 -16.95 3.57
CA ASP A 155 24.22 -15.77 4.38
C ASP A 155 25.51 -14.96 4.55
N ASP A 156 26.66 -15.65 4.72
CA ASP A 156 28.00 -15.05 4.80
C ASP A 156 28.41 -14.30 3.51
N VAL A 157 27.90 -14.75 2.36
CA VAL A 157 28.17 -14.10 1.07
C VAL A 157 27.28 -12.87 0.88
N ARG A 158 26.06 -12.90 1.42
CA ARG A 158 25.10 -11.79 1.35
C ARG A 158 25.40 -10.69 2.38
N SER A 159 26.15 -11.01 3.44
CA SER A 159 26.65 -10.05 4.43
C SER A 159 27.91 -9.30 3.97
N MET A 160 28.65 -9.80 2.97
CA MET A 160 29.93 -9.24 2.52
C MET A 160 29.89 -7.81 1.92
N GLY A 161 28.71 -7.22 1.69
CA GLY A 161 28.60 -5.84 1.16
C GLY A 161 27.63 -4.89 1.87
N LEU A 162 26.80 -5.38 2.79
CA LEU A 162 25.76 -4.60 3.49
C LEU A 162 25.56 -5.01 4.97
N GLY A 163 26.43 -5.88 5.51
CA GLY A 163 26.31 -6.42 6.86
C GLY A 163 25.11 -7.36 7.08
N LYS A 164 24.91 -7.78 8.34
CA LYS A 164 23.77 -8.61 8.78
C LYS A 164 22.45 -7.81 8.65
N GLU A 165 21.39 -8.48 8.21
CA GLU A 165 20.03 -7.90 8.13
C GLU A 165 19.54 -7.45 9.51
N LEU A 166 18.86 -6.30 9.56
CA LEU A 166 18.13 -5.83 10.74
C LEU A 166 16.66 -6.26 10.61
N VAL A 167 16.19 -7.13 11.50
CA VAL A 167 14.80 -7.57 11.55
C VAL A 167 14.12 -6.93 12.76
N VAL A 168 13.08 -6.14 12.52
CA VAL A 168 12.30 -5.44 13.55
C VAL A 168 10.89 -6.00 13.54
N ARG A 169 10.47 -6.66 14.61
CA ARG A 169 9.06 -7.00 14.83
C ARG A 169 8.41 -5.89 15.65
N VAL A 170 7.29 -5.35 15.21
CA VAL A 170 6.59 -4.24 15.88
C VAL A 170 5.14 -4.61 16.14
N ASN A 171 4.55 -4.07 17.19
CA ASN A 171 3.10 -4.17 17.35
C ASN A 171 2.41 -3.39 16.21
N PRO A 172 1.53 -4.00 15.40
CA PRO A 172 0.97 -3.37 14.21
C PRO A 172 0.01 -2.20 14.49
N VAL A 173 -0.35 -1.94 15.75
CA VAL A 173 -1.10 -0.72 16.14
C VAL A 173 -0.22 0.53 16.10
N LEU A 174 1.11 0.38 16.18
CA LEU A 174 2.05 1.49 16.25
C LEU A 174 2.34 2.05 14.86
N ALA A 175 2.54 3.36 14.79
CA ALA A 175 3.07 3.97 13.58
C ALA A 175 4.57 3.64 13.44
N VAL A 176 5.02 3.40 12.21
CA VAL A 176 6.43 3.14 11.92
C VAL A 176 7.01 4.24 11.04
N ASP A 177 8.06 4.89 11.54
CA ASP A 177 8.95 5.73 10.75
C ASP A 177 10.19 4.91 10.38
N ALA A 178 10.69 5.09 9.15
CA ALA A 178 11.90 4.42 8.68
C ALA A 178 12.75 5.34 7.82
N GLU A 179 14.03 5.43 8.13
CA GLU A 179 15.04 6.11 7.31
C GLU A 179 16.13 5.09 6.94
N VAL A 180 16.26 4.78 5.67
CA VAL A 180 17.20 3.78 5.14
C VAL A 180 18.05 4.40 4.05
N THR A 181 19.35 4.52 4.29
CA THR A 181 20.31 5.05 3.32
C THR A 181 21.22 3.94 2.82
N ALA A 182 21.44 3.85 1.51
CA ALA A 182 22.28 2.83 0.87
C ALA A 182 21.88 1.39 1.28
N GLY A 183 20.58 1.10 1.28
CA GLY A 183 20.02 -0.13 1.82
C GLY A 183 18.66 -0.49 1.23
N SER A 184 17.95 -1.41 1.86
CA SER A 184 16.59 -1.78 1.44
C SER A 184 15.65 -1.91 2.63
N LEU A 185 14.44 -1.37 2.49
CA LEU A 185 13.35 -1.50 3.45
C LEU A 185 12.32 -2.50 2.94
N THR A 186 11.90 -3.44 3.78
CA THR A 186 10.70 -4.25 3.57
C THR A 186 9.80 -4.13 4.78
N THR A 187 8.54 -3.76 4.59
CA THR A 187 7.52 -3.74 5.64
C THR A 187 6.42 -4.72 5.29
N GLU A 188 6.05 -5.57 6.25
CA GLU A 188 4.98 -6.58 6.11
C GLU A 188 4.05 -6.49 7.32
N ARG A 189 2.73 -6.52 7.11
CA ARG A 189 1.73 -6.37 8.18
C ARG A 189 1.90 -5.10 9.03
N VAL A 190 2.47 -4.03 8.45
CA VAL A 190 2.62 -2.71 9.09
C VAL A 190 1.66 -1.72 8.43
N PRO A 191 0.42 -1.60 8.92
CA PRO A 191 -0.61 -0.81 8.24
C PRO A 191 -0.38 0.70 8.35
N TRP A 192 0.30 1.15 9.41
CA TRP A 192 0.48 2.57 9.74
C TRP A 192 1.92 3.00 9.50
N LEU A 193 2.19 3.54 8.31
CA LEU A 193 3.49 4.10 7.98
C LEU A 193 3.45 5.62 8.22
N GLY A 194 4.40 6.10 9.01
CA GLY A 194 4.59 7.52 9.24
C GLY A 194 5.49 8.11 8.15
N ARG A 195 6.69 8.51 8.54
CA ARG A 195 7.72 9.04 7.65
C ARG A 195 8.64 7.92 7.17
N ILE A 196 8.59 7.63 5.89
CA ILE A 196 9.46 6.67 5.21
C ILE A 196 10.42 7.42 4.30
N ARG A 197 11.72 7.25 4.51
CA ARG A 197 12.78 7.82 3.67
C ARG A 197 13.72 6.72 3.24
N VAL A 198 13.87 6.56 1.93
CA VAL A 198 14.81 5.61 1.36
C VAL A 198 15.69 6.33 0.35
N THR A 199 17.00 6.30 0.58
CA THR A 199 17.99 6.97 -0.27
C THR A 199 18.97 5.95 -0.82
N ALA A 200 19.21 5.96 -2.13
CA ALA A 200 20.10 5.01 -2.81
C ALA A 200 19.71 3.55 -2.49
N GLY A 201 18.45 3.18 -2.69
CA GLY A 201 17.89 1.94 -2.16
C GLY A 201 16.54 1.52 -2.70
N GLY A 202 15.96 0.48 -2.08
CA GLY A 202 14.64 -0.04 -2.45
C GLY A 202 13.70 -0.11 -1.26
N ALA A 203 12.41 0.19 -1.47
CA ALA A 203 11.36 0.03 -0.48
C ALA A 203 10.28 -0.94 -0.99
N ARG A 204 9.90 -1.92 -0.18
CA ARG A 204 8.69 -2.72 -0.38
C ARG A 204 7.80 -2.57 0.83
N MET A 205 6.59 -2.08 0.64
CA MET A 205 5.65 -1.82 1.71
C MET A 205 4.35 -2.54 1.37
N SER A 206 4.06 -3.62 2.10
CA SER A 206 2.84 -4.41 1.89
C SER A 206 1.83 -4.21 3.02
N GLU A 207 0.56 -4.42 2.67
CA GLU A 207 -0.58 -4.33 3.60
C GLU A 207 -0.70 -2.95 4.28
N VAL A 208 -0.38 -1.90 3.51
CA VAL A 208 -0.44 -0.52 3.99
C VAL A 208 -1.88 -0.02 4.03
N ALA A 209 -2.29 0.58 5.14
CA ALA A 209 -3.58 1.25 5.29
C ALA A 209 -3.43 2.78 5.19
N GLU A 210 -2.29 3.32 5.62
CA GLU A 210 -1.94 4.73 5.50
C GLU A 210 -0.41 4.91 5.45
N VAL A 211 0.06 5.84 4.61
CA VAL A 211 1.47 6.27 4.59
C VAL A 211 1.58 7.80 4.62
N ASN A 212 1.90 8.38 5.78
CA ASN A 212 1.88 9.83 5.97
C ASN A 212 2.79 10.57 4.98
N ASP A 213 4.05 10.14 4.86
CA ASP A 213 5.01 10.68 3.89
C ASP A 213 6.06 9.62 3.55
N ALA A 214 6.10 9.19 2.29
CA ALA A 214 7.14 8.33 1.76
C ALA A 214 7.94 9.07 0.69
N LEU A 215 9.25 9.17 0.89
CA LEU A 215 10.20 9.79 -0.02
C LEU A 215 11.29 8.79 -0.42
N VAL A 216 11.44 8.58 -1.73
CA VAL A 216 12.46 7.70 -2.29
C VAL A 216 13.39 8.51 -3.18
N GLN A 217 14.65 8.59 -2.78
CA GLN A 217 15.68 9.37 -3.45
C GLN A 217 16.67 8.41 -4.12
N ALA A 218 16.68 8.37 -5.46
CA ALA A 218 17.50 7.44 -6.24
C ALA A 218 17.23 5.96 -5.86
N GLY A 219 16.07 5.44 -6.25
CA GLY A 219 15.64 4.12 -5.81
C GLY A 219 14.39 3.58 -6.47
N GLN A 220 13.87 2.48 -5.94
CA GLN A 220 12.60 1.90 -6.38
C GLN A 220 11.70 1.74 -5.15
N ALA A 221 10.40 1.98 -5.30
CA ALA A 221 9.44 1.66 -4.25
C ALA A 221 8.23 0.92 -4.78
N THR A 222 7.78 -0.07 -4.00
CA THR A 222 6.51 -0.77 -4.21
C THR A 222 5.65 -0.56 -2.98
N LEU A 223 4.45 -0.04 -3.17
CA LEU A 223 3.42 0.07 -2.14
C LEU A 223 2.23 -0.79 -2.54
N THR A 224 1.83 -1.69 -1.66
CA THR A 224 0.65 -2.54 -1.83
C THR A 224 -0.25 -2.42 -0.60
N GLY A 225 -1.55 -2.22 -0.79
CA GLY A 225 -2.47 -2.16 0.34
C GLY A 225 -3.87 -1.65 0.01
N ALA A 226 -4.60 -1.31 1.07
CA ALA A 226 -5.97 -0.81 1.03
C ALA A 226 -6.04 0.55 1.74
N LEU A 227 -5.86 1.63 0.99
CA LEU A 227 -5.91 2.98 1.55
C LEU A 227 -7.37 3.40 1.73
N ARG A 228 -7.79 3.60 2.98
CA ARG A 228 -9.21 3.87 3.32
C ARG A 228 -9.43 5.13 4.14
N THR A 229 -8.37 5.64 4.77
CA THR A 229 -8.41 6.82 5.64
C THR A 229 -7.18 7.70 5.45
N GLY A 230 -7.26 8.93 5.95
CA GLY A 230 -6.10 9.81 6.07
C GLY A 230 -5.63 10.40 4.75
N ARG A 231 -4.43 11.00 4.80
CA ARG A 231 -3.73 11.56 3.65
C ARG A 231 -2.40 10.86 3.50
N SER A 232 -2.25 10.17 2.39
CA SER A 232 -1.02 9.52 2.00
C SER A 232 -0.25 10.34 0.98
N ARG A 233 1.06 10.45 1.14
CA ARG A 233 1.95 11.10 0.15
C ARG A 233 3.10 10.17 -0.18
N VAL A 234 3.29 9.91 -1.46
CA VAL A 234 4.40 9.08 -1.95
C VAL A 234 5.12 9.83 -3.07
N LYS A 235 6.40 10.09 -2.86
CA LYS A 235 7.24 10.82 -3.81
C LYS A 235 8.50 10.02 -4.15
N VAL A 236 8.79 9.92 -5.45
CA VAL A 236 10.06 9.40 -5.97
C VAL A 236 10.78 10.51 -6.72
N GLU A 237 12.02 10.80 -6.31
CA GLU A 237 12.81 11.86 -6.94
C GLU A 237 13.59 11.36 -8.16
N SER A 238 14.14 10.16 -8.06
CA SER A 238 14.82 9.49 -9.15
C SER A 238 14.57 7.99 -9.04
N GLY A 239 13.96 7.40 -10.08
CA GLY A 239 13.80 5.94 -10.20
C GLY A 239 12.37 5.50 -10.54
N SER A 240 11.85 4.50 -9.83
CA SER A 240 10.50 3.97 -10.11
C SER A 240 9.63 3.83 -8.87
N LEU A 241 8.33 3.94 -9.08
CA LEU A 241 7.31 3.72 -8.08
C LEU A 241 6.24 2.78 -8.64
N THR A 242 5.91 1.73 -7.92
CA THR A 242 4.76 0.87 -8.20
C THR A 242 3.79 0.98 -7.04
N ILE A 243 2.53 1.30 -7.34
CA ILE A 243 1.45 1.35 -6.37
C ILE A 243 0.39 0.35 -6.80
N GLU A 244 0.04 -0.56 -5.91
CA GLU A 244 -1.00 -1.55 -6.12
C GLU A 244 -2.05 -1.43 -5.02
N LEU A 245 -3.21 -0.89 -5.38
CA LEU A 245 -4.32 -0.71 -4.47
C LEU A 245 -5.37 -1.80 -4.71
N ASP A 246 -5.81 -2.47 -3.65
CA ASP A 246 -6.85 -3.49 -3.76
C ASP A 246 -8.27 -2.87 -3.79
N ASP A 247 -9.28 -3.70 -4.12
CA ASP A 247 -10.68 -3.29 -4.29
C ASP A 247 -11.34 -2.74 -3.02
N ARG A 248 -10.73 -2.94 -1.84
CA ARG A 248 -11.18 -2.36 -0.57
C ARG A 248 -10.70 -0.92 -0.39
N SER A 249 -9.88 -0.40 -1.30
CA SER A 249 -9.40 0.99 -1.23
C SER A 249 -10.54 1.98 -1.45
N ASN A 250 -10.52 3.07 -0.70
CA ASN A 250 -11.49 4.15 -0.76
C ASN A 250 -10.74 5.48 -0.71
N VAL A 251 -10.19 5.87 -1.86
CA VAL A 251 -9.15 6.90 -1.97
C VAL A 251 -9.26 7.68 -3.27
N THR A 252 -9.08 8.99 -3.18
CA THR A 252 -8.84 9.87 -4.32
C THR A 252 -7.34 10.01 -4.53
N ILE A 253 -6.88 9.56 -5.68
CA ILE A 253 -5.48 9.52 -6.08
C ILE A 253 -5.23 10.70 -7.00
N ARG A 254 -4.24 11.53 -6.68
CA ARG A 254 -3.74 12.59 -7.57
C ARG A 254 -2.28 12.33 -7.89
N SER A 255 -1.91 12.39 -9.16
CA SER A 255 -0.54 12.22 -9.60
C SER A 255 0.03 13.49 -10.22
N ASP A 256 1.30 13.75 -9.96
CA ASP A 256 2.09 14.83 -10.59
C ASP A 256 3.44 14.24 -11.05
N ALA A 257 3.82 14.54 -12.30
CA ALA A 257 5.09 14.12 -12.87
C ALA A 257 5.78 15.30 -13.55
N GLN A 258 7.04 15.56 -13.18
CA GLN A 258 7.83 16.67 -13.76
C GLN A 258 8.65 16.21 -14.97
N LEU A 259 9.63 15.33 -14.75
CA LEU A 259 10.48 14.71 -15.77
C LEU A 259 10.28 13.18 -15.73
N GLY A 260 9.05 12.75 -15.98
CA GLY A 260 8.69 11.35 -15.88
C GLY A 260 7.33 11.03 -16.48
N LYS A 261 6.83 9.83 -16.19
CA LYS A 261 5.47 9.42 -16.57
C LYS A 261 4.76 8.70 -15.44
N VAL A 262 3.45 8.86 -15.38
CA VAL A 262 2.56 8.04 -14.54
C VAL A 262 1.71 7.20 -15.49
N SER A 263 1.69 5.89 -15.30
CA SER A 263 0.87 4.96 -16.07
C SER A 263 -0.16 4.29 -15.18
N TRP A 264 -1.40 4.25 -15.64
CA TRP A 264 -2.54 3.68 -14.92
C TRP A 264 -2.94 2.33 -15.49
N SER A 265 -3.42 1.44 -14.64
CA SER A 265 -3.93 0.10 -15.01
C SER A 265 -4.94 -0.42 -13.97
N GLY A 266 -5.65 -1.51 -14.29
CA GLY A 266 -6.70 -2.09 -13.45
C GLY A 266 -8.08 -1.55 -13.80
N GLY A 267 -8.94 -1.37 -12.81
CA GLY A 267 -10.29 -0.81 -12.94
C GLY A 267 -10.34 0.66 -13.39
N HIS A 268 -9.19 1.29 -13.60
CA HIS A 268 -9.05 2.56 -14.30
C HIS A 268 -8.04 2.42 -15.45
N THR A 269 -8.51 2.64 -16.67
CA THR A 269 -7.69 2.71 -17.88
C THR A 269 -7.96 4.04 -18.57
N GLY A 270 -7.30 5.11 -18.14
CA GLY A 270 -7.47 6.45 -18.68
C GLY A 270 -6.23 7.32 -18.51
N ALA A 271 -6.13 8.37 -19.32
CA ALA A 271 -5.16 9.45 -19.14
C ALA A 271 -5.80 10.53 -18.26
N GLY A 272 -5.76 10.32 -16.94
CA GLY A 272 -6.22 11.28 -15.94
C GLY A 272 -5.15 11.53 -14.89
N ASP A 273 -5.05 12.76 -14.42
CA ASP A 273 -4.17 13.12 -13.29
C ASP A 273 -4.82 12.82 -11.93
N GLU A 274 -6.11 12.47 -11.94
CA GLU A 274 -6.91 12.15 -10.76
C GLU A 274 -7.79 10.91 -11.00
N VAL A 275 -7.80 10.00 -10.02
CA VAL A 275 -8.58 8.75 -10.04
C VAL A 275 -9.24 8.57 -8.69
N VAL A 276 -10.54 8.28 -8.67
CA VAL A 276 -11.30 8.03 -7.45
C VAL A 276 -11.62 6.54 -7.32
N MET A 277 -11.21 5.93 -6.22
CA MET A 277 -11.59 4.57 -5.81
C MET A 277 -12.66 4.63 -4.72
N GLY A 278 -13.68 3.78 -4.82
CA GLY A 278 -14.77 3.73 -3.84
C GLY A 278 -15.52 5.07 -3.77
N GLN A 279 -15.54 5.68 -2.57
CA GLN A 279 -16.17 6.98 -2.31
C GLN A 279 -15.16 8.15 -2.24
N GLY A 280 -13.85 7.88 -2.38
CA GLY A 280 -12.79 8.88 -2.24
C GLY A 280 -12.57 9.42 -0.82
N ASN A 281 -12.79 8.62 0.23
CA ASN A 281 -12.69 9.09 1.63
C ASN A 281 -11.25 9.40 2.08
N ALA A 282 -10.26 8.72 1.51
CA ALA A 282 -8.84 9.01 1.72
C ALA A 282 -8.26 9.80 0.57
N ARG A 283 -7.04 10.32 0.76
CA ARG A 283 -6.28 10.97 -0.31
C ARG A 283 -4.92 10.34 -0.50
N LEU A 284 -4.50 10.13 -1.75
CA LEU A 284 -3.16 9.70 -2.12
C LEU A 284 -2.56 10.70 -3.11
N ASP A 285 -1.55 11.45 -2.69
CA ASP A 285 -0.79 12.34 -3.56
C ASP A 285 0.50 11.61 -4.03
N ILE A 286 0.65 11.40 -5.33
CA ILE A 286 1.81 10.74 -5.97
C ILE A 286 2.66 11.79 -6.68
N GLY A 287 3.95 11.85 -6.36
CA GLY A 287 4.90 12.76 -7.00
C GLY A 287 6.07 12.02 -7.65
N VAL A 288 6.33 12.31 -8.92
CA VAL A 288 7.49 11.78 -9.67
C VAL A 288 8.32 12.95 -10.20
N VAL A 289 9.54 13.12 -9.70
CA VAL A 289 10.45 14.15 -10.23
C VAL A 289 11.13 13.64 -11.49
N MET A 290 11.95 12.60 -11.38
CA MET A 290 12.59 11.92 -12.52
C MET A 290 12.30 10.42 -12.48
N GLY A 291 11.66 9.89 -13.52
CA GLY A 291 11.43 8.44 -13.63
C GLY A 291 10.00 8.04 -14.02
N HIS A 292 9.51 6.94 -13.46
CA HIS A 292 8.17 6.44 -13.78
C HIS A 292 7.40 5.95 -12.56
N ALA A 293 6.09 6.17 -12.55
CA ALA A 293 5.17 5.53 -11.61
C ALA A 293 4.17 4.65 -12.36
N ALA A 294 4.00 3.42 -11.90
CA ALA A 294 2.94 2.52 -12.33
C ALA A 294 1.90 2.41 -11.21
N VAL A 295 0.67 2.80 -11.48
CA VAL A 295 -0.43 2.74 -10.51
C VAL A 295 -1.45 1.73 -11.01
N ARG A 296 -1.66 0.68 -10.22
CA ARG A 296 -2.67 -0.34 -10.45
C ARG A 296 -3.79 -0.16 -9.43
N VAL A 297 -4.99 0.01 -9.95
CA VAL A 297 -6.19 0.36 -9.20
C VAL A 297 -7.16 -0.81 -9.27
N GLY A 298 -7.31 -1.54 -8.17
CA GLY A 298 -8.23 -2.68 -8.07
C GLY A 298 -7.95 -3.82 -9.05
N THR A 299 -8.90 -4.73 -9.14
CA THR A 299 -9.00 -5.76 -10.18
C THR A 299 -9.57 -5.11 -11.46
N PRO A 300 -9.10 -5.46 -12.67
CA PRO A 300 -9.71 -4.98 -13.91
C PRO A 300 -11.16 -5.43 -14.09
#